data_AF-W7QIZ4-F1
#
_entry.id   AF-W7QIZ4-F1
#
_cell.length_a   1.000
_cell.length_b   1.000
_cell.length_c   1.000
_cell.angle_alpha   90.00
_cell.angle_beta   90.00
_cell.angle_gamma   90.00
#
_symmetry.space_group_name_H-M   'P 1'
#
loop_
_entity.id
_entity.type
_entity.pdbx_description
1 polymer ?
#
loop_
_entity_poly.entity_id
_entity_poly.type
_entity_poly.pdbx_seq_one_letter_code
_entity_poly.pdbx_strand_id
1 'polypeptide(L)'
;MMMAKPIKLACPNCKTVHRYSRITSINDIWSEHVSDGYISGFDIGATKVCSNCDYLIKDCNALENLGLVDGTQVYEDSSRGQKFWRYEPECVVDTDLQLPELKWPKLKDWIAAYKSDFVSTELKLSYATSAMHEFNQLANKGDELDNQQLKLIELYRDDILEIENILIDRAQETNKPVDKLLAADIYRRRGDFESAAGILDSIDCLDITAKVSYMRKWIMAGSTKLEVFPSYYNK
;
A
#
# COMPACT_ATOMS: atom_id res chain seq x y z
N MET A 1 18.44 2.69 -7.00
CA MET A 1 17.12 2.94 -7.61
C MET A 1 17.28 4.09 -8.58
N MET A 2 16.95 3.91 -9.86
CA MET A 2 17.02 4.99 -10.87
C MET A 2 15.70 5.76 -10.80
N MET A 3 15.66 6.89 -10.08
CA MET A 3 14.44 7.71 -10.04
C MET A 3 14.22 8.32 -11.44
N ALA A 4 13.07 8.01 -12.04
CA ALA A 4 12.70 8.61 -13.31
C ALA A 4 12.58 10.13 -13.14
N LYS A 5 13.02 10.90 -14.15
CA LYS A 5 12.87 12.36 -14.14
C LYS A 5 11.41 12.72 -13.86
N PRO A 6 11.14 13.67 -12.93
CA PRO A 6 9.78 14.05 -12.62
C PRO A 6 9.08 14.63 -13.84
N ILE A 7 7.81 14.29 -13.99
CA ILE A 7 6.94 14.73 -15.06
C ILE A 7 5.87 15.68 -14.53
N LYS A 8 5.28 16.45 -15.45
CA LYS A 8 4.12 17.31 -15.20
C LYS A 8 2.85 16.50 -15.45
N LEU A 9 1.96 16.43 -14.46
CA LEU A 9 0.64 15.82 -14.59
C LEU A 9 -0.45 16.83 -14.19
N ALA A 10 -1.53 16.92 -14.96
CA ALA A 10 -2.69 17.72 -14.56
C ALA A 10 -3.66 16.89 -13.71
N CYS A 11 -4.15 17.47 -12.62
CA CYS A 11 -5.26 16.88 -11.87
C CYS A 11 -6.49 16.77 -12.79
N PRO A 12 -7.11 15.58 -12.92
CA PRO A 12 -8.28 15.41 -13.79
C PRO A 12 -9.48 16.25 -13.32
N ASN A 13 -9.58 16.53 -12.01
CA ASN A 13 -10.65 17.29 -11.39
C ASN A 13 -10.44 18.82 -11.52
N CYS A 14 -9.40 19.38 -10.90
CA CYS A 14 -9.20 20.84 -10.84
C CYS A 14 -8.22 21.40 -11.88
N LYS A 15 -7.65 20.56 -12.75
CA LYS A 15 -6.67 20.92 -13.81
C LYS A 15 -5.35 21.54 -13.31
N THR A 16 -5.13 21.63 -12.00
CA THR A 16 -3.83 22.04 -11.43
C THR A 16 -2.74 21.11 -11.93
N VAL A 17 -1.62 21.70 -12.39
CA VAL A 17 -0.45 20.94 -12.85
C VAL A 17 0.45 20.66 -11.65
N HIS A 18 0.82 19.39 -11.51
CA HIS A 18 1.62 18.88 -10.41
C HIS A 18 2.95 18.33 -10.88
N ARG A 19 3.95 18.40 -10.00
CA ARG A 19 5.18 17.60 -10.09
C ARG A 19 4.88 16.17 -9.65
N TYR A 20 5.25 15.19 -10.47
CA TYR A 20 5.10 13.77 -10.16
C TYR A 20 6.37 12.99 -10.51
N SER A 21 6.98 12.36 -9.51
CA SER A 21 8.08 11.43 -9.69
C SER A 21 7.54 10.02 -9.84
N ARG A 22 7.72 9.42 -11.01
CA ARG A 22 7.34 8.02 -11.25
C ARG A 22 8.20 7.11 -10.40
N ILE A 23 7.56 6.21 -9.67
CA ILE A 23 8.27 5.22 -8.88
C ILE A 23 8.59 4.03 -9.77
N THR A 24 9.88 3.74 -9.89
CA THR A 24 10.42 2.72 -10.80
C THR A 24 10.78 1.43 -10.08
N SER A 25 10.67 1.37 -8.74
CA SER A 25 10.92 0.15 -7.97
C SER A 25 9.97 0.01 -6.76
N ILE A 26 9.47 -1.20 -6.53
CA ILE A 26 8.57 -1.54 -5.40
C ILE A 26 9.27 -1.41 -4.04
N ASN A 27 10.59 -1.61 -4.01
CA ASN A 27 11.34 -1.87 -2.78
C ASN A 27 11.34 -0.72 -1.76
N ASP A 28 11.04 0.51 -2.21
CA ASP A 28 11.11 1.71 -1.37
C ASP A 28 9.76 2.27 -0.93
N ILE A 29 8.65 1.86 -1.54
CA ILE A 29 7.33 2.42 -1.18
C ILE A 29 6.85 1.81 0.13
N TRP A 30 7.17 0.53 0.37
CA TRP A 30 6.75 -0.23 1.55
C TRP A 30 7.77 -1.34 1.81
N SER A 31 8.90 -0.99 2.44
CA SER A 31 9.93 -1.96 2.84
C SER A 31 9.45 -2.94 3.93
N GLU A 32 8.21 -2.81 4.39
CA GLU A 32 7.55 -3.72 5.33
C GLU A 32 6.44 -4.48 4.60
N HIS A 33 6.81 -5.61 3.98
CA HIS A 33 5.87 -6.56 3.37
C HIS A 33 5.08 -7.32 4.45
N VAL A 34 4.09 -6.64 5.01
CA VAL A 34 3.15 -7.23 5.93
C VAL A 34 2.29 -8.30 5.23
N SER A 35 1.84 -9.29 6.00
CA SER A 35 1.00 -10.43 5.61
C SER A 35 -0.39 -10.09 5.06
N ASP A 36 -0.61 -8.88 4.54
CA ASP A 36 -1.85 -8.36 3.95
C ASP A 36 -2.15 -8.97 2.56
N GLY A 37 -1.77 -10.22 2.34
CA GLY A 37 -2.25 -10.98 1.19
C GLY A 37 -1.76 -10.50 -0.17
N TYR A 38 -0.67 -9.73 -0.27
CA TYR A 38 -0.06 -9.26 -1.53
C TYR A 38 -0.93 -8.26 -2.32
N ILE A 39 -0.80 -6.98 -1.96
CA ILE A 39 -1.07 -5.90 -2.91
C ILE A 39 0.21 -5.69 -3.73
N SER A 40 0.07 -5.65 -5.06
CA SER A 40 1.15 -5.17 -5.92
C SER A 40 1.47 -3.74 -5.48
N GLY A 41 2.67 -3.51 -4.91
CA GLY A 41 3.09 -2.18 -4.46
C GLY A 41 3.10 -1.13 -5.59
N PHE A 42 3.03 -1.59 -6.85
CA PHE A 42 2.91 -0.72 -8.03
C PHE A 42 1.56 0.00 -8.13
N ASP A 43 0.44 -0.67 -7.81
CA ASP A 43 -0.90 -0.08 -7.94
C ASP A 43 -1.15 1.01 -6.87
N ILE A 44 -0.59 0.79 -5.67
CA ILE A 44 -0.61 1.76 -4.57
C ILE A 44 0.30 2.96 -4.90
N GLY A 45 1.46 2.71 -5.49
CA GLY A 45 2.44 3.75 -5.85
C GLY A 45 1.92 4.78 -6.85
N ALA A 46 1.04 4.35 -7.76
CA ALA A 46 0.46 5.18 -8.82
C ALA A 46 -0.77 5.99 -8.37
N THR A 47 -1.41 5.62 -7.27
CA THR A 47 -2.55 6.36 -6.72
C THR A 47 -2.06 7.55 -5.89
N LYS A 48 -2.61 8.75 -6.12
CA LYS A 48 -2.21 9.97 -5.41
C LYS A 48 -3.39 10.87 -5.09
N VAL A 49 -3.20 11.78 -4.14
CA VAL A 49 -4.17 12.84 -3.82
C VAL A 49 -3.68 14.16 -4.39
N CYS A 50 -4.56 14.86 -5.10
CA CYS A 50 -4.30 16.22 -5.58
C CYS A 50 -4.10 17.15 -4.38
N SER A 51 -2.94 17.80 -4.28
CA SER A 51 -2.65 18.71 -3.16
C SER A 51 -3.49 19.99 -3.16
N ASN A 52 -4.13 20.34 -4.28
CA ASN A 52 -4.94 21.55 -4.42
C ASN A 52 -6.44 21.34 -4.16
N CYS A 53 -7.02 20.22 -4.60
CA CYS A 53 -8.46 19.95 -4.44
C CYS A 53 -8.79 18.65 -3.69
N ASP A 54 -7.78 17.98 -3.14
CA ASP A 54 -7.89 16.72 -2.41
C ASP A 54 -8.56 15.56 -3.19
N TYR A 55 -8.65 15.68 -4.52
CA TYR A 55 -9.17 14.63 -5.39
C TYR A 55 -8.21 13.42 -5.45
N LEU A 56 -8.75 12.21 -5.23
CA LEU A 56 -7.99 10.96 -5.35
C LEU A 56 -7.83 10.55 -6.83
N ILE A 57 -6.62 10.70 -7.33
CA ILE A 57 -6.18 10.27 -8.66
C ILE A 57 -5.82 8.79 -8.58
N LYS A 58 -6.61 7.98 -9.29
CA LYS A 58 -6.57 6.51 -9.22
C LYS A 58 -5.31 5.91 -9.85
N ASP A 59 -4.87 6.47 -10.96
CA ASP A 59 -3.68 6.02 -11.66
C ASP A 59 -3.01 7.22 -12.32
N CYS A 60 -1.93 7.69 -11.71
CA CYS A 60 -1.11 8.76 -12.27
C CYS A 60 -0.38 8.34 -13.56
N ASN A 61 -0.21 7.04 -13.84
CA ASN A 61 0.43 6.58 -15.07
C ASN A 61 -0.51 6.64 -16.28
N ALA A 62 -1.83 6.60 -16.06
CA ALA A 62 -2.85 6.77 -17.09
C ALA A 62 -3.10 8.26 -17.47
N LEU A 63 -2.59 9.20 -16.69
CA LEU A 63 -2.73 10.62 -17.00
C LEU A 63 -1.81 11.06 -18.14
N GLU A 64 -2.25 12.06 -18.90
CA GLU A 64 -1.45 12.68 -19.94
C GLU A 64 -0.15 13.26 -19.34
N ASN A 65 0.99 12.86 -19.92
CA ASN A 65 2.29 13.41 -19.56
C ASN A 65 2.48 14.75 -20.27
N LEU A 66 2.43 15.84 -19.50
CA LEU A 66 2.57 17.21 -20.02
C LEU A 66 4.04 17.63 -20.23
N GLY A 67 4.97 16.68 -20.16
CA GLY A 67 6.40 16.87 -20.31
C GLY A 67 7.17 16.77 -19.00
N LEU A 68 8.49 16.95 -19.09
CA LEU A 68 9.37 16.97 -17.93
C LEU A 68 9.17 18.25 -17.11
N VAL A 69 9.46 18.18 -15.82
CA VAL A 69 9.64 19.39 -14.99
C VAL A 69 10.96 20.04 -15.37
N ASP A 70 10.91 21.33 -15.76
CA ASP A 70 12.08 22.09 -16.20
C ASP A 70 12.96 22.44 -15.01
N GLY A 71 14.18 21.90 -14.90
CA GLY A 71 15.08 22.26 -13.79
C GLY A 71 16.50 21.73 -13.84
N THR A 72 17.33 22.29 -12.96
CA THR A 72 18.70 21.84 -12.73
C THR A 72 18.70 20.62 -11.81
N GLN A 73 19.40 19.56 -12.21
CA GLN A 73 19.58 18.40 -11.35
C GLN A 73 20.65 18.71 -10.30
N VAL A 74 20.24 18.81 -9.04
CA VAL A 74 21.18 18.86 -7.91
C VAL A 74 21.23 17.47 -7.30
N TYR A 75 22.44 16.93 -7.23
CA TYR A 75 22.72 15.68 -6.56
C TYR A 75 23.19 16.01 -5.14
N GLU A 76 22.37 15.74 -4.14
CA GLU A 76 22.81 15.88 -2.74
C GLU A 76 23.70 14.69 -2.36
N ASP A 77 24.95 14.98 -1.99
CA ASP A 77 25.90 13.99 -1.50
C ASP A 77 25.65 13.74 0.00
N SER A 78 24.78 12.77 0.32
CA SER A 78 24.47 12.38 1.69
C SER A 78 25.62 11.57 2.32
N SER A 79 26.72 12.26 2.63
CA SER A 79 27.97 11.68 3.16
C SER A 79 27.94 11.29 4.64
N ARG A 80 26.76 11.08 5.27
CA ARG A 80 26.66 10.69 6.69
C ARG A 80 25.90 9.38 6.91
N GLY A 81 26.64 8.27 6.85
CA GLY A 81 26.41 7.11 7.72
C GLY A 81 25.32 6.10 7.36
N GLN A 82 24.82 6.03 6.12
CA GLN A 82 23.81 5.02 5.74
C GLN A 82 24.40 3.81 5.00
N LYS A 83 23.95 2.62 5.44
CA LYS A 83 24.44 1.27 5.13
C LYS A 83 24.20 0.87 3.66
N PHE A 84 25.22 0.32 3.01
CA PHE A 84 25.32 -0.70 1.94
C PHE A 84 24.30 -0.84 0.78
N TRP A 85 23.15 -0.16 0.78
CA TRP A 85 22.17 -0.14 -0.31
C TRP A 85 22.01 1.31 -0.78
N ARG A 86 22.96 1.81 -1.57
CA ARG A 86 22.89 3.19 -2.07
C ARG A 86 21.83 3.32 -3.16
N TYR A 87 20.71 3.90 -2.75
CA TYR A 87 19.93 4.91 -3.46
C TYR A 87 20.83 5.78 -4.35
N GLU A 88 20.43 6.02 -5.60
CA GLU A 88 21.04 7.11 -6.37
C GLU A 88 20.72 8.41 -5.63
N PRO A 89 21.62 9.41 -5.66
CA PRO A 89 21.38 10.71 -5.05
C PRO A 89 19.98 11.22 -5.41
N GLU A 90 19.26 11.74 -4.41
CA GLU A 90 17.94 12.32 -4.63
C GLU A 90 18.06 13.40 -5.71
N CYS A 91 17.33 13.21 -6.81
CA CYS A 91 17.25 14.20 -7.87
C CYS A 91 16.36 15.35 -7.36
N VAL A 92 16.99 16.31 -6.69
CA VAL A 92 16.33 17.57 -6.36
C VAL A 92 16.37 18.39 -7.64
N VAL A 93 15.19 18.52 -8.25
CA VAL A 93 15.00 19.42 -9.40
C VAL A 93 14.75 20.79 -8.80
N ASP A 94 15.78 21.63 -8.81
CA ASP A 94 15.67 23.03 -8.40
C ASP A 94 15.08 23.83 -9.56
N THR A 95 13.89 24.37 -9.33
CA THR A 95 13.16 25.17 -10.29
C THR A 95 12.61 26.37 -9.55
N ASP A 96 12.83 27.57 -10.06
CA ASP A 96 12.10 28.77 -9.62
C ASP A 96 10.56 28.61 -9.79
N LEU A 97 10.12 27.57 -10.51
CA LEU A 97 8.71 27.22 -10.73
C LEU A 97 8.23 26.17 -9.72
N GLN A 98 7.76 26.59 -8.55
CA GLN A 98 7.20 25.68 -7.53
C GLN A 98 5.88 25.04 -7.98
N LEU A 99 5.94 23.94 -8.73
CA LEU A 99 4.77 23.10 -9.01
C LEU A 99 4.39 22.32 -7.74
N PRO A 100 3.11 22.33 -7.34
CA PRO A 100 2.68 21.58 -6.17
C PRO A 100 2.84 20.08 -6.39
N GLU A 101 3.31 19.35 -5.39
CA GLU A 101 3.46 17.89 -5.47
C GLU A 101 2.13 17.17 -5.23
N LEU A 102 1.99 15.99 -5.83
CA LEU A 102 0.91 15.07 -5.48
C LEU A 102 1.18 14.42 -4.12
N LYS A 103 0.16 14.36 -3.26
CA LYS A 103 0.28 13.77 -1.92
C LYS A 103 0.08 12.25 -2.00
N TRP A 104 0.73 11.54 -1.07
CA TRP A 104 0.36 10.16 -0.79
C TRP A 104 -1.04 10.10 -0.18
N PRO A 105 -1.91 9.18 -0.63
CA PRO A 105 -3.19 8.94 0.02
C PRO A 105 -2.96 8.49 1.47
N LYS A 106 -3.85 8.87 2.37
CA LYS A 106 -3.88 8.41 3.76
C LYS A 106 -5.06 7.47 3.96
N LEU A 107 -5.10 6.75 5.08
CA LEU A 107 -6.21 5.88 5.47
C LEU A 107 -7.60 6.47 5.20
N LYS A 108 -7.83 7.73 5.60
CA LYS A 108 -9.11 8.44 5.38
C LYS A 108 -9.51 8.53 3.90
N ASP A 109 -8.52 8.70 3.02
CA ASP A 109 -8.72 8.89 1.58
C ASP A 109 -9.09 7.55 0.93
N TRP A 110 -8.46 6.46 1.39
CA TRP A 110 -8.79 5.09 0.97
C TRP A 110 -10.19 4.66 1.41
N ILE A 111 -10.55 4.91 2.67
CA ILE A 111 -11.90 4.62 3.19
C ILE A 111 -12.97 5.41 2.43
N ALA A 112 -12.75 6.70 2.19
CA ALA A 112 -13.68 7.52 1.42
C ALA A 112 -13.84 7.01 -0.03
N ALA A 113 -12.75 6.58 -0.65
CA ALA A 113 -12.78 6.04 -2.02
C ALA A 113 -13.45 4.68 -2.10
N TYR A 114 -13.22 3.79 -1.13
CA TYR A 114 -13.89 2.49 -0.99
C TYR A 114 -15.41 2.67 -0.86
N LYS A 115 -15.86 3.61 -0.03
CA LYS A 115 -17.29 3.92 0.20
C LYS A 115 -17.97 4.66 -0.96
N SER A 116 -17.23 5.10 -1.97
CA SER A 116 -17.79 5.87 -3.08
C SER A 116 -18.62 5.00 -4.04
N ASP A 117 -19.87 5.37 -4.28
CA ASP A 117 -20.76 4.67 -5.21
C ASP A 117 -20.36 4.80 -6.69
N PHE A 118 -19.48 5.74 -7.00
CA PHE A 118 -19.03 6.03 -8.37
C PHE A 118 -17.82 5.18 -8.80
N VAL A 119 -17.44 4.18 -8.00
CA VAL A 119 -16.27 3.33 -8.21
C VAL A 119 -16.71 1.91 -8.56
N SER A 120 -16.10 1.29 -9.57
CA SER A 120 -16.38 -0.09 -9.95
C SER A 120 -16.04 -1.06 -8.81
N THR A 121 -16.73 -2.21 -8.76
CA THR A 121 -16.50 -3.24 -7.72
C THR A 121 -15.05 -3.69 -7.64
N GLU A 122 -14.40 -3.90 -8.78
CA GLU A 122 -12.98 -4.31 -8.83
C GLU A 122 -12.06 -3.28 -8.18
N LEU A 123 -12.33 -1.99 -8.43
CA LEU A 123 -11.52 -0.90 -7.90
C LEU A 123 -11.84 -0.61 -6.43
N LYS A 124 -13.10 -0.82 -6.00
CA LYS A 124 -13.46 -0.79 -4.57
C LYS A 124 -12.63 -1.79 -3.77
N LEU A 125 -12.41 -3.00 -4.31
CA LEU A 125 -11.59 -4.00 -3.65
C LEU A 125 -10.13 -3.58 -3.53
N SER A 126 -9.54 -2.98 -4.56
CA SER A 126 -8.19 -2.42 -4.49
C SER A 126 -8.05 -1.34 -3.41
N TYR A 127 -9.07 -0.48 -3.25
CA TYR A 127 -9.12 0.51 -2.18
C TYR A 127 -9.33 -0.11 -0.81
N ALA A 128 -10.15 -1.15 -0.71
CA ALA A 128 -10.38 -1.89 0.52
C ALA A 128 -9.08 -2.50 1.03
N THR A 129 -8.31 -3.18 0.17
CA THR A 129 -7.01 -3.76 0.56
C THR A 129 -6.00 -2.67 0.93
N SER A 130 -5.95 -1.55 0.19
CA SER A 130 -5.08 -0.41 0.53
C SER A 130 -5.43 0.23 1.87
N ALA A 131 -6.72 0.39 2.17
CA ALA A 131 -7.19 0.89 3.46
C ALA A 131 -6.80 -0.06 4.61
N MET A 132 -6.98 -1.36 4.42
CA MET A 132 -6.59 -2.39 5.39
C MET A 132 -5.08 -2.36 5.64
N HIS A 133 -4.26 -2.24 4.59
CA HIS A 133 -2.81 -2.15 4.71
C HIS A 133 -2.38 -0.93 5.55
N GLU A 134 -2.87 0.26 5.21
CA GLU A 134 -2.58 1.51 5.94
C GLU A 134 -3.03 1.44 7.40
N PHE A 135 -4.20 0.85 7.65
CA PHE A 135 -4.70 0.65 9.01
C PHE A 135 -3.83 -0.33 9.80
N ASN A 136 -3.42 -1.44 9.20
CA ASN A 136 -2.56 -2.43 9.85
C ASN A 136 -1.19 -1.83 10.18
N GLN A 137 -0.61 -1.04 9.28
CA GLN A 137 0.63 -0.30 9.52
C GLN A 137 0.48 0.71 10.65
N LEU A 138 -0.65 1.41 10.71
CA LEU A 138 -0.97 2.29 11.83
C LEU A 138 -1.06 1.51 13.14
N ALA A 139 -1.75 0.37 13.16
CA ALA A 139 -2.00 -0.43 14.36
C ALA A 139 -0.79 -1.25 14.84
N ASN A 140 0.20 -1.51 13.98
CA ASN A 140 1.36 -2.34 14.32
C ASN A 140 2.43 -1.63 15.18
N LYS A 141 2.32 -0.32 15.39
CA LYS A 141 3.29 0.46 16.18
C LYS A 141 3.28 0.16 17.69
N GLY A 142 2.38 -0.72 18.15
CA GLY A 142 2.40 -1.25 19.51
C GLY A 142 2.37 -0.16 20.58
N ASP A 143 3.34 -0.19 21.49
CA ASP A 143 3.45 0.75 22.62
C ASP A 143 3.89 2.17 22.21
N GLU A 144 4.29 2.37 20.94
CA GLU A 144 4.71 3.68 20.41
C GLU A 144 3.55 4.50 19.84
N LEU A 145 2.32 4.03 20.01
CA LEU A 145 1.13 4.72 19.52
C LEU A 145 0.86 6.00 20.32
N ASP A 146 0.82 7.13 19.62
CA ASP A 146 0.37 8.38 20.22
C ASP A 146 -1.18 8.45 20.33
N ASN A 147 -1.68 9.37 21.15
CA ASN A 147 -3.12 9.56 21.37
C ASN A 147 -3.90 9.90 20.09
N GLN A 148 -3.26 10.47 19.08
CA GLN A 148 -3.91 10.79 17.81
C GLN A 148 -4.06 9.54 16.95
N GLN A 149 -3.05 8.67 16.93
CA GLN A 149 -3.07 7.38 16.24
C GLN A 149 -4.12 6.44 16.85
N LEU A 150 -4.20 6.36 18.18
CA LEU A 150 -5.24 5.58 18.87
C LEU A 150 -6.66 6.01 18.48
N LYS A 151 -6.92 7.32 18.44
CA LYS A 151 -8.22 7.86 17.99
C LYS A 151 -8.55 7.51 16.55
N LEU A 152 -7.54 7.50 15.66
CA LEU A 152 -7.75 7.10 14.26
C LEU A 152 -8.06 5.60 14.15
N ILE A 153 -7.37 4.76 14.92
CA ILE A 153 -7.65 3.32 14.98
C ILE A 153 -9.09 3.07 15.45
N GLU A 154 -9.53 3.75 16.51
CA GLU A 154 -10.91 3.66 16.99
C GLU A 154 -11.92 4.15 15.95
N LEU A 155 -11.65 5.29 15.30
CA LEU A 155 -12.54 5.90 14.32
C LEU A 155 -12.81 4.99 13.10
N TYR A 156 -11.80 4.26 12.61
CA TYR A 156 -11.91 3.45 11.40
C TYR A 156 -12.08 1.95 11.67
N ARG A 157 -12.15 1.51 12.94
CA ARG A 157 -12.23 0.09 13.31
C ARG A 157 -13.40 -0.63 12.63
N ASP A 158 -14.59 -0.05 12.67
CA ASP A 158 -15.80 -0.66 12.12
C ASP A 158 -15.73 -0.74 10.58
N ASP A 159 -15.17 0.29 9.94
CA ASP A 159 -14.96 0.33 8.49
C ASP A 159 -13.99 -0.78 8.04
N ILE A 160 -12.92 -1.00 8.82
CA ILE A 160 -11.97 -2.07 8.54
C ILE A 160 -12.58 -3.45 8.79
N LEU A 161 -13.41 -3.59 9.83
CA LEU A 161 -14.13 -4.84 10.09
C LEU A 161 -15.07 -5.20 8.93
N GLU A 162 -15.80 -4.21 8.39
CA GLU A 162 -16.64 -4.35 7.20
C GLU A 162 -15.82 -4.81 5.98
N ILE A 163 -14.71 -4.11 5.70
CA ILE A 163 -13.78 -4.43 4.62
C ILE A 163 -13.26 -5.87 4.75
N GLU A 164 -12.80 -6.26 5.94
CA GLU A 164 -12.27 -7.59 6.20
C GLU A 164 -13.33 -8.68 5.94
N ASN A 165 -14.59 -8.45 6.33
CA ASN A 165 -15.68 -9.40 6.07
C ASN A 165 -15.94 -9.56 4.56
N ILE A 166 -15.93 -8.46 3.81
CA ILE A 166 -16.10 -8.51 2.34
C ILE A 166 -14.95 -9.25 1.66
N LEU A 167 -13.71 -9.06 2.14
CA LEU A 167 -12.54 -9.77 1.62
C LEU A 167 -12.62 -11.27 1.92
N ILE A 168 -13.13 -11.65 3.09
CA ILE A 168 -13.41 -13.05 3.46
C ILE A 168 -14.47 -13.64 2.52
N ASP A 169 -15.61 -12.97 2.34
CA ASP A 169 -16.71 -13.45 1.50
C ASP A 169 -16.24 -13.65 0.06
N ARG A 170 -15.50 -12.68 -0.48
CA ARG A 170 -14.88 -12.79 -1.80
C ARG A 170 -13.94 -13.99 -1.93
N ALA A 171 -13.17 -14.32 -0.89
CA ALA A 171 -12.27 -15.46 -0.92
C ALA A 171 -13.02 -16.80 -1.00
N GLN A 172 -14.28 -16.84 -0.57
CA GLN A 172 -15.17 -18.01 -0.73
C GLN A 172 -15.74 -18.10 -2.15
N GLU A 173 -16.00 -16.95 -2.79
CA GLU A 173 -16.54 -16.86 -4.15
C GLU A 173 -15.48 -17.07 -5.25
N THR A 174 -14.20 -16.85 -4.94
CA THR A 174 -13.12 -16.90 -5.92
C THR A 174 -12.16 -18.06 -5.68
N ASN A 175 -11.60 -18.61 -6.76
CA ASN A 175 -10.52 -19.60 -6.69
C ASN A 175 -9.12 -18.95 -6.68
N LYS A 176 -9.03 -17.64 -6.43
CA LYS A 176 -7.75 -16.92 -6.45
C LYS A 176 -6.95 -17.26 -5.19
N PRO A 177 -5.74 -17.85 -5.32
CA PRO A 177 -4.92 -18.22 -4.16
C PRO A 177 -4.55 -17.03 -3.26
N VAL A 178 -4.42 -15.85 -3.86
CA VAL A 178 -4.09 -14.58 -3.18
C VAL A 178 -5.24 -14.12 -2.26
N ASP A 179 -6.48 -14.15 -2.76
CA ASP A 179 -7.67 -13.76 -2.00
C ASP A 179 -7.87 -14.73 -0.80
N LYS A 180 -7.63 -16.03 -1.01
CA LYS A 180 -7.65 -17.04 0.07
C LYS A 180 -6.55 -16.81 1.11
N LEU A 181 -5.34 -16.47 0.68
CA LEU A 181 -4.22 -16.19 1.59
C LEU A 181 -4.54 -14.96 2.46
N LEU A 182 -5.14 -13.93 1.87
CA LEU A 182 -5.59 -12.74 2.59
C LEU A 182 -6.68 -13.07 3.63
N ALA A 183 -7.70 -13.85 3.24
CA ALA A 183 -8.75 -14.27 4.17
C ALA A 183 -8.18 -15.08 5.34
N ALA A 184 -7.26 -16.02 5.08
CA ALA A 184 -6.59 -16.77 6.13
C ALA A 184 -5.80 -15.87 7.10
N ASP A 185 -5.14 -14.82 6.59
CA ASP A 185 -4.46 -13.83 7.45
C ASP A 185 -5.45 -13.06 8.34
N ILE A 186 -6.58 -12.62 7.78
CA ILE A 186 -7.63 -11.92 8.53
C ILE A 186 -8.15 -12.81 9.68
N TYR A 187 -8.52 -14.05 9.40
CA TYR A 187 -8.97 -15.00 10.43
C TYR A 187 -7.91 -15.21 11.51
N ARG A 188 -6.65 -15.41 11.11
CA ARG A 188 -5.52 -15.56 12.03
C ARG A 188 -5.37 -14.33 12.94
N ARG A 189 -5.39 -13.12 12.39
CA ARG A 189 -5.29 -11.86 13.16
C ARG A 189 -6.46 -11.69 14.14
N ARG A 190 -7.65 -12.18 13.78
CA ARG A 190 -8.82 -12.24 14.67
C ARG A 190 -8.74 -13.33 15.75
N GLY A 191 -7.76 -14.22 15.67
CA GLY A 191 -7.60 -15.36 16.59
C GLY A 191 -8.43 -16.59 16.22
N ASP A 192 -9.07 -16.60 15.05
CA ASP A 192 -9.80 -17.75 14.52
C ASP A 192 -8.84 -18.64 13.70
N PHE A 193 -8.01 -19.39 14.42
CA PHE A 193 -6.97 -20.23 13.83
C PHE A 193 -7.52 -21.43 13.07
N GLU A 194 -8.72 -21.92 13.44
CA GLU A 194 -9.35 -23.05 12.77
C GLU A 194 -9.83 -22.66 11.37
N SER A 195 -10.56 -21.55 11.25
CA SER A 195 -10.98 -21.02 9.94
C SER A 195 -9.77 -20.64 9.08
N ALA A 196 -8.74 -20.04 9.69
CA ALA A 196 -7.51 -19.69 8.99
C ALA A 196 -6.82 -20.94 8.40
N ALA A 197 -6.69 -22.02 9.18
CA ALA A 197 -6.10 -23.27 8.73
C ALA A 197 -6.92 -23.93 7.61
N GLY A 198 -8.25 -24.00 7.77
CA GLY A 198 -9.15 -24.58 6.79
C GLY A 198 -9.07 -23.89 5.42
N ILE A 199 -8.96 -22.56 5.39
CA ILE A 199 -8.78 -21.82 4.14
C ILE A 199 -7.43 -22.11 3.50
N LEU A 200 -6.34 -22.15 4.28
CA LEU A 200 -5.01 -22.45 3.76
C LEU A 200 -4.89 -23.85 3.16
N ASP A 201 -5.61 -24.84 3.70
CA ASP A 201 -5.63 -26.20 3.15
C ASP A 201 -6.33 -26.26 1.78
N SER A 202 -7.17 -25.27 1.46
CA SER A 202 -7.80 -25.15 0.13
C SER A 202 -6.94 -24.46 -0.93
N ILE A 203 -5.72 -24.01 -0.57
CA ILE A 203 -4.79 -23.33 -1.47
C ILE A 203 -3.85 -24.36 -2.10
N ASP A 204 -4.13 -24.73 -3.35
CA ASP A 204 -3.27 -25.58 -4.17
C ASP A 204 -2.59 -24.74 -5.28
N CYS A 205 -1.53 -24.02 -4.91
CA CYS A 205 -0.81 -23.14 -5.83
C CYS A 205 0.69 -23.08 -5.51
N LEU A 206 1.50 -23.52 -6.47
CA LEU A 206 2.96 -23.60 -6.31
C LEU A 206 3.61 -22.21 -6.11
N ASP A 207 3.10 -21.17 -6.78
CA ASP A 207 3.69 -19.83 -6.78
C ASP A 207 3.66 -19.14 -5.42
N ILE A 208 2.76 -19.55 -4.52
CA ILE A 208 2.63 -18.96 -3.18
C ILE A 208 2.92 -19.95 -2.04
N THR A 209 3.47 -21.12 -2.35
CA THR A 209 3.78 -22.19 -1.37
C THR A 209 4.60 -21.70 -0.18
N ALA A 210 5.59 -20.82 -0.42
CA ALA A 210 6.41 -20.26 0.64
C ALA A 210 5.57 -19.41 1.62
N LYS A 211 4.68 -18.57 1.09
CA LYS A 211 3.79 -17.73 1.91
C LYS A 211 2.79 -18.57 2.71
N VAL A 212 2.20 -19.59 2.09
CA VAL A 212 1.34 -20.56 2.77
C VAL A 212 2.09 -21.24 3.92
N SER A 213 3.34 -21.63 3.69
CA SER A 213 4.18 -22.27 4.72
C SER A 213 4.46 -21.34 5.90
N TYR A 214 4.73 -20.05 5.66
CA TYR A 214 4.88 -19.06 6.73
C TYR A 214 3.57 -18.83 7.49
N MET A 215 2.45 -18.68 6.78
CA MET A 215 1.15 -18.50 7.41
C MET A 215 0.78 -19.68 8.32
N ARG A 216 1.06 -20.92 7.88
CA ARG A 216 0.88 -22.12 8.73
C ARG A 216 1.72 -22.05 10.00
N LYS A 217 2.98 -21.63 9.91
CA LYS A 217 3.83 -21.46 11.11
C LYS A 217 3.25 -20.43 12.08
N TRP A 218 2.76 -19.30 11.58
CA TRP A 218 2.16 -18.27 12.42
C TRP A 218 0.85 -18.73 13.08
N ILE A 219 0.01 -19.47 12.35
CA ILE A 219 -1.21 -20.09 12.88
C ILE A 219 -0.87 -21.10 13.97
N MET A 220 0.09 -22.01 13.73
CA MET A 220 0.53 -22.99 14.73
C MET A 220 1.13 -22.34 15.97
N ALA A 221 1.77 -21.18 15.82
CA ALA A 221 2.30 -20.39 16.93
C ALA A 221 1.21 -19.60 17.67
N GLY A 222 -0.04 -19.59 17.19
CA GLY A 222 -1.12 -18.79 17.76
C GLY A 222 -0.88 -17.28 17.63
N SER A 223 -0.13 -16.83 16.62
CA SER A 223 0.16 -15.41 16.45
C SER A 223 -1.04 -14.68 15.87
N THR A 224 -1.54 -13.68 16.59
CA THR A 224 -2.54 -12.71 16.09
C THR A 224 -1.91 -11.41 15.61
N LYS A 225 -0.58 -11.29 15.73
CA LYS A 225 0.15 -10.07 15.37
C LYS A 225 0.21 -9.88 13.86
N LEU A 226 0.52 -8.66 13.46
CA LEU A 226 0.86 -8.36 12.09
C LEU A 226 2.23 -8.97 11.79
N GLU A 227 2.30 -9.87 10.81
CA GLU A 227 3.51 -10.62 10.51
C GLU A 227 4.09 -10.14 9.17
N VAL A 228 5.41 -10.24 9.02
CA VAL A 228 6.10 -9.82 7.80
C VAL A 228 6.62 -11.06 7.10
N PHE A 229 6.27 -11.23 5.82
CA PHE A 229 6.85 -12.33 5.04
C PHE A 229 8.36 -12.07 4.87
N PRO A 230 9.23 -13.05 5.20
CA PRO A 230 10.66 -12.87 4.98
C PRO A 230 10.95 -12.54 3.51
N SER A 231 11.62 -11.40 3.27
CA SER A 231 11.98 -11.01 1.90
C SER A 231 13.01 -11.99 1.33
N TYR A 232 12.92 -12.25 0.02
CA TYR A 232 13.93 -13.06 -0.69
C TYR A 232 15.35 -12.45 -0.66
N TYR A 233 15.47 -11.19 -0.21
CA TYR A 233 16.71 -10.41 -0.17
C TYR A 233 17.42 -10.44 1.19
N ASN A 234 16.86 -11.11 2.20
CA ASN A 234 17.52 -11.34 3.49
C ASN A 234 18.33 -12.65 3.47
N LYS A 235 19.29 -12.75 2.55
CA LYS A 235 20.40 -13.71 2.61
C LYS A 235 21.73 -12.99 2.40
#